data_AF-A0A967SAB8-F1
#
_entry.id   AF-A0A967SAB8-F1
#
_cell.length_a   1.000
_cell.length_b   1.000
_cell.length_c   1.000
_cell.angle_alpha   90.00
_cell.angle_beta   90.00
_cell.angle_gamma   90.00
#
_symmetry.space_group_name_H-M   'P 1'
#
loop_
_entity.id
_entity.type
_entity.pdbx_description
1 polymer ?
#
loop_
_entity_poly.entity_id
_entity_poly.type
_entity_poly.pdbx_seq_one_letter_code
_entity_poly.pdbx_strand_id
1 'polypeptide(L)' 'LASRASEAAPVTVDVVGKHCESGDIVRERASLPGDVAPGDLLAVAATGAYTASMASNYNRLPRPAA' A
#
# COMPACT_ATOMS: atom_id res chain seq x y z
N LEU A 1 -8.99 -3.08 -6.18
CA LEU A 1 -7.93 -2.20 -6.73
C LEU A 1 -8.53 -0.83 -6.96
N ALA A 2 -7.74 0.24 -6.84
CA ALA A 2 -8.22 1.61 -7.10
C ALA A 2 -8.23 1.96 -8.60
N SER A 3 -7.39 1.28 -9.39
CA SER A 3 -7.24 1.51 -10.84
C SER A 3 -8.28 0.80 -11.71
N ARG A 4 -8.81 -0.35 -11.27
CA ARG A 4 -9.71 -1.20 -12.06
C ARG A 4 -10.50 -2.20 -11.21
N ALA A 5 -11.51 -2.83 -11.81
CA ALA A 5 -12.12 -4.05 -11.30
C ALA A 5 -11.38 -5.29 -11.83
N SER A 6 -11.43 -6.39 -11.08
CA SER A 6 -10.92 -7.70 -11.48
C SER A 6 -11.92 -8.78 -11.05
N GLU A 7 -12.09 -9.79 -11.90
CA GLU A 7 -12.88 -11.00 -11.63
C GLU A 7 -12.00 -12.20 -11.26
N ALA A 8 -10.67 -12.03 -11.22
CA ALA A 8 -9.76 -13.11 -10.85
C ALA A 8 -10.01 -13.57 -9.41
N ALA A 9 -9.83 -14.88 -9.17
CA ALA A 9 -9.97 -15.44 -7.84
C ALA A 9 -9.01 -14.74 -6.85
N PRO A 10 -9.49 -14.37 -5.64
CA PRO A 10 -8.67 -13.66 -4.68
C PRO A 10 -7.62 -14.59 -4.05
N VAL A 11 -6.47 -14.01 -3.74
CA VAL A 11 -5.37 -14.65 -3.02
C VAL A 11 -5.04 -13.85 -1.76
N THR A 12 -4.56 -14.53 -0.73
CA THR A 12 -4.11 -13.88 0.52
C THR A 12 -2.64 -13.47 0.37
N VAL A 13 -2.37 -12.18 0.54
CA VAL A 13 -1.03 -11.59 0.41
C VAL A 13 -0.80 -10.53 1.47
N ASP A 14 0.47 -10.21 1.75
CA ASP A 14 0.83 -9.06 2.56
C ASP A 14 1.22 -7.89 1.65
N VAL A 15 0.68 -6.70 1.96
CA VAL A 15 1.08 -5.45 1.30
C VAL A 15 2.15 -4.80 2.16
N VAL A 16 3.37 -4.79 1.64
CA VAL A 16 4.54 -4.17 2.30
C VAL A 16 4.84 -2.81 1.69
N GLY A 17 5.44 -1.93 2.47
CA GLY A 17 5.99 -0.69 1.97
C GLY A 17 7.33 -0.89 1.28
N LYS A 18 7.95 0.22 0.90
CA LYS A 18 9.19 0.26 0.12
C LYS A 18 10.46 0.29 0.98
N HIS A 19 10.33 0.40 2.29
CA HIS A 19 11.47 0.54 3.18
C HIS A 19 12.09 -0.83 3.46
N CYS A 20 13.40 -0.87 3.68
CA CYS A 20 14.14 -2.12 3.94
C CYS A 20 13.84 -2.75 5.31
N GLU A 21 12.96 -2.13 6.10
CA GLU A 21 12.64 -2.57 7.45
C GLU A 21 11.55 -3.64 7.39
N SER A 22 11.79 -4.81 7.99
CA SER A 22 10.85 -5.94 7.95
C SER A 22 9.47 -5.62 8.54
N GLY A 23 9.38 -4.58 9.37
CA GLY A 23 8.13 -4.08 9.95
C GLY A 23 7.36 -3.10 9.06
N ASP A 24 7.86 -2.78 7.86
CA ASP A 24 7.17 -1.89 6.91
C ASP A 24 6.02 -2.63 6.22
N ILE A 25 5.00 -2.99 7.00
CA ILE A 25 3.81 -3.69 6.54
C ILE A 25 2.63 -2.72 6.54
N VAL A 26 2.05 -2.48 5.36
CA VAL A 26 0.88 -1.62 5.18
C VAL A 26 -0.41 -2.38 5.50
N ARG A 27 -0.49 -3.64 5.09
CA ARG A 27 -1.63 -4.53 5.40
C ARG A 27 -1.23 -6.00 5.38
N GLU A 28 -1.40 -6.65 6.52
CA GLU A 28 -1.27 -8.11 6.62
C GLU A 28 -2.54 -8.82 6.11
N ARG A 29 -2.34 -9.99 5.50
CA ARG A 29 -3.38 -10.92 5.04
C ARG A 29 -4.47 -10.22 4.24
N ALA A 30 -4.08 -9.32 3.34
CA ALA A 30 -4.97 -8.67 2.40
C ALA A 30 -5.53 -9.72 1.42
N SER A 31 -6.83 -9.63 1.16
CA SER A 31 -7.47 -10.37 0.07
C SER A 31 -7.42 -9.51 -1.19
N LEU A 32 -6.55 -9.87 -2.13
CA LEU A 32 -6.38 -9.15 -3.41
C LEU A 32 -6.66 -10.09 -4.59
N PRO A 33 -7.08 -9.57 -5.76
CA PRO A 33 -7.21 -10.38 -6.97
C PRO A 33 -5.90 -11.12 -7.32
N GLY A 34 -6.00 -12.35 -7.82
CA GLY A 34 -4.83 -13.16 -8.21
C GLY A 34 -4.09 -12.67 -9.46
N ASP A 35 -4.61 -11.65 -10.15
CA ASP A 35 -4.08 -11.09 -11.40
C ASP A 35 -3.50 -9.68 -11.23
N VAL A 36 -3.07 -9.30 -10.01
CA VAL A 36 -2.40 -8.01 -9.78
C VAL A 36 -1.13 -7.90 -10.62
N ALA A 37 -0.95 -6.77 -11.30
CA ALA A 37 0.18 -6.52 -12.18
C ALA A 37 0.79 -5.13 -11.97
N PRO A 38 2.05 -4.90 -12.41
CA PRO A 38 2.63 -3.56 -12.44
C PRO A 38 1.71 -2.56 -13.16
N GLY A 39 1.48 -1.41 -12.53
CA GLY A 39 0.53 -0.38 -13.01
C GLY A 39 -0.81 -0.41 -12.27
N ASP A 40 -1.14 -1.48 -11.55
CA ASP A 40 -2.29 -1.48 -10.65
C ASP A 40 -2.05 -0.57 -9.44
N LEU A 41 -3.12 0.12 -9.03
CA LEU A 41 -3.06 1.07 -7.91
C LEU A 41 -3.80 0.51 -6.69
N LEU A 42 -3.13 0.61 -5.53
CA LEU A 42 -3.72 0.36 -4.21
C LEU A 42 -3.95 1.69 -3.51
N ALA A 43 -5.14 1.85 -2.93
CA ALA A 43 -5.47 3.00 -2.10
C ALA A 43 -5.49 2.56 -0.62
N VAL A 44 -4.78 3.31 0.23
CA VAL A 44 -4.86 3.17 1.68
C VAL A 44 -5.87 4.19 2.18
N ALA A 45 -7.04 3.71 2.60
CA ALA A 45 -8.12 4.57 3.08
C ALA A 45 -7.86 5.09 4.51
N ALA A 46 -8.66 6.07 4.94
CA ALA A 46 -8.64 6.62 6.30
C ALA A 46 -7.29 7.24 6.74
N THR A 47 -6.50 7.75 5.80
CA THR A 47 -5.20 8.42 6.03
C THR A 47 -5.31 9.92 6.32
N GLY A 48 -6.52 10.45 6.47
CA GLY A 48 -6.75 11.89 6.66
C GLY A 48 -6.32 12.43 8.02
N ALA A 49 -6.36 11.59 9.07
CA ALA A 49 -6.00 12.00 10.42
C ALA A 49 -4.55 11.58 10.74
N TYR A 50 -3.73 12.57 11.14
CA TYR A 50 -2.36 12.42 11.65
C TYR A 50 -1.31 11.84 10.69
N THR A 51 -1.67 11.09 9.65
CA THR A 51 -0.70 10.44 8.74
C THR A 51 0.28 11.44 8.14
N ALA A 52 -0.21 12.56 7.61
CA ALA A 52 0.64 13.59 7.02
C ALA A 52 1.42 14.40 8.07
N SER A 53 0.85 14.66 9.25
CA SER A 53 1.52 15.45 10.30
C SER A 53 2.58 14.65 11.06
N MET A 54 2.43 13.33 11.15
CA MET A 54 3.37 12.42 11.83
C MET A 54 4.35 11.72 10.86
N ALA A 55 4.28 12.00 9.55
CA ALA A 55 5.17 11.40 8.56
C ALA A 55 6.63 11.86 8.73
N SER A 56 7.56 10.91 8.61
CA SER A 56 9.01 11.10 8.63
C SER A 56 9.63 10.91 7.23
N ASN A 57 10.82 11.47 7.00
CA ASN A 57 11.64 11.19 5.82
C ASN A 57 12.58 9.99 6.05
N TYR A 58 12.06 8.91 6.63
CA TYR A 58 12.84 7.71 6.94
C TYR A 58 13.51 7.14 5.67
N ASN A 59 14.76 6.67 5.80
CA ASN A 59 15.64 6.30 4.68
C ASN A 59 15.83 7.40 3.62
N ARG A 60 15.73 8.68 4.04
CA ARG A 60 15.87 9.87 3.16
C ARG A 60 14.87 9.89 2.00
N LEU A 61 13.80 9.12 2.07
CA LEU A 61 12.74 9.21 1.07
C LEU A 61 11.90 10.45 1.34
N PRO A 62 11.65 11.29 0.32
CA PRO A 62 10.83 12.46 0.48
C PRO A 62 9.39 12.05 0.80
N ARG A 63 8.67 12.94 1.51
CA ARG A 63 7.24 12.76 1.68
C ARG A 63 6.52 12.86 0.32
N PRO A 64 5.44 12.09 0.11
CA PRO A 64 4.58 12.25 -1.06
C PRO A 64 4.11 13.70 -1.23
N ALA A 65 3.82 14.09 -2.46
CA ALA A 65 3.21 15.39 -2.75
C ALA A 65 1.87 15.53 -2.00
N ALA A 66 1.63 16.75 -1.51
CA ALA A 66 0.36 17.17 -0.92
C ALA A 66 -0.50 17.87 -1.96
#